data_AF-M5TWC7-F1
#
_entry.id   AF-M5TWC7-F1
#
_cell.length_a   1.000
_cell.length_b   1.000
_cell.length_c   1.000
_cell.angle_alpha   90.00
_cell.angle_beta   90.00
_cell.angle_gamma   90.00
#
_symmetry.space_group_name_H-M   'P 1'
#
loop_
_entity.id
_entity.type
_entity.pdbx_description
1 polymer ?
#
loop_
_entity_poly.entity_id
_entity_poly.type
_entity_poly.pdbx_seq_one_letter_code
_entity_poly.pdbx_strand_id
1 'polypeptide(L)'
;MTSRERYYGESIDAMPFGLMVNAIGQVVPLPISFAVTFWFRLRRWLGVRILPSHGIGGIGSETVLDRNLMPPRAMSRWADWLEQLTDLGFTSLRYSVENNIGAKESASIVLISSDSTILAYLDWFQIPGAGGVEERRVAEFNSLLESKRYPSDSTVAVTEVMTAMAHKNDLALQDAFKCDHIDTVFLDEKQGLPKALQAHQRRIQQNHYPPRCLGQDEALQAYDEMNQRRFDLMLERGYLRELTPREIDRISRKKLQ
;
A
#
# COMPACT_ATOMS: atom_id res chain seq x y z
N MET A 1 22.01 16.60 -15.57
CA MET A 1 20.60 16.79 -15.98
C MET A 1 19.73 16.39 -14.80
N THR A 2 19.08 17.34 -14.14
CA THR A 2 18.12 17.02 -13.07
C THR A 2 16.93 16.30 -13.70
N SER A 3 16.80 15.00 -13.42
CA SER A 3 15.60 14.24 -13.75
C SER A 3 14.38 15.03 -13.28
N ARG A 4 13.45 15.34 -14.18
CA ARG A 4 12.16 15.95 -13.80
C ARG A 4 11.48 14.98 -12.83
N GLU A 5 11.08 15.44 -11.66
CA GLU A 5 10.32 14.62 -10.71
C GLU A 5 9.08 14.06 -11.39
N ARG A 6 8.89 12.75 -11.27
CA ARG A 6 7.76 12.02 -11.85
C ARG A 6 6.76 11.73 -10.76
N TYR A 7 5.50 12.02 -11.05
CA TYR A 7 4.38 11.72 -10.17
C TYR A 7 3.38 10.82 -10.87
N TYR A 8 2.76 9.96 -10.08
CA TYR A 8 1.82 8.96 -10.53
C TYR A 8 0.49 9.15 -9.81
N GLY A 9 -0.61 8.94 -10.52
CA GLY A 9 -1.95 9.01 -9.98
C GLY A 9 -2.70 7.70 -10.15
N GLU A 10 -3.59 7.43 -9.22
CA GLU A 10 -4.50 6.29 -9.29
C GLU A 10 -5.48 6.43 -10.48
N SER A 11 -5.71 5.34 -11.19
CA SER A 11 -6.63 5.24 -12.31
C SER A 11 -7.78 4.29 -11.94
N ILE A 12 -8.75 4.81 -11.19
CA ILE A 12 -9.93 4.04 -10.74
C ILE A 12 -10.69 3.43 -11.93
N ASP A 13 -10.67 4.09 -13.09
CA ASP A 13 -11.26 3.62 -14.34
C ASP A 13 -10.59 2.37 -14.94
N ALA A 14 -9.42 1.98 -14.42
CA ALA A 14 -8.73 0.73 -14.76
C ALA A 14 -9.20 -0.47 -13.93
N MET A 15 -9.73 -0.26 -12.72
CA MET A 15 -10.18 -1.35 -11.84
C MET A 15 -11.23 -2.24 -12.51
N PRO A 16 -11.20 -3.57 -12.36
CA PRO A 16 -12.20 -4.50 -12.91
C PRO A 16 -13.65 -4.13 -12.53
N PHE A 17 -14.60 -4.34 -13.45
CA PHE A 17 -15.98 -3.85 -13.29
C PHE A 17 -16.66 -4.46 -12.07
N GLY A 18 -16.56 -5.79 -11.90
CA GLY A 18 -17.15 -6.48 -10.76
C GLY A 18 -16.58 -6.03 -9.42
N LEU A 19 -15.26 -5.79 -9.35
CA LEU A 19 -14.62 -5.28 -8.14
C LEU A 19 -15.11 -3.87 -7.79
N MET A 20 -15.20 -2.99 -8.78
CA MET A 20 -15.68 -1.63 -8.58
C MET A 20 -17.16 -1.57 -8.18
N VAL A 21 -18.02 -2.39 -8.79
CA VAL A 21 -19.44 -2.53 -8.38
C VAL A 21 -19.56 -3.03 -6.94
N ASN A 22 -18.76 -4.03 -6.56
CA ASN A 22 -18.76 -4.58 -5.21
C ASN A 22 -18.31 -3.54 -4.18
N ALA A 23 -17.21 -2.83 -4.46
CA ALA A 23 -16.68 -1.80 -3.58
C ALA A 23 -17.66 -0.63 -3.38
N ILE A 24 -18.23 -0.09 -4.46
CA ILE A 24 -19.22 0.99 -4.36
C ILE A 24 -20.53 0.48 -3.72
N GLY A 25 -20.89 -0.77 -3.97
CA GLY A 25 -22.06 -1.44 -3.40
C GLY A 25 -22.05 -1.53 -1.86
N GLN A 26 -20.90 -1.32 -1.21
CA GLN A 26 -20.82 -1.23 0.26
C GLN A 26 -21.41 0.08 0.80
N VAL A 27 -21.53 1.12 -0.05
CA VAL A 27 -21.97 2.46 0.34
C VAL A 27 -23.34 2.79 -0.24
N VAL A 28 -23.64 2.32 -1.45
CA VAL A 28 -24.88 2.61 -2.17
C VAL A 28 -25.57 1.34 -2.67
N PRO A 29 -26.90 1.35 -2.88
CA PRO A 29 -27.62 0.21 -3.45
C PRO A 29 -27.03 -0.30 -4.77
N LEU A 30 -27.11 -1.62 -4.98
CA LEU A 30 -26.51 -2.31 -6.12
C LEU A 30 -26.87 -1.70 -7.49
N PRO A 31 -28.13 -1.33 -7.80
CA PRO A 31 -28.43 -0.70 -9.09
C PRO A 31 -27.67 0.61 -9.33
N ILE A 32 -27.43 1.39 -8.27
CA ILE A 32 -26.68 2.64 -8.32
C ILE A 32 -25.19 2.35 -8.51
N SER A 33 -24.63 1.35 -7.82
CA SER A 33 -23.21 1.00 -7.99
C SER A 33 -22.90 0.50 -9.41
N PHE A 34 -23.82 -0.24 -10.04
CA PHE A 34 -23.74 -0.60 -11.46
C PHE A 34 -23.72 0.63 -12.36
N ALA A 35 -24.68 1.55 -12.18
CA ALA A 35 -24.78 2.76 -13.00
C ALA A 35 -23.53 3.65 -12.87
N VAL A 36 -23.03 3.84 -11.65
CA VAL A 36 -21.81 4.61 -11.37
C VAL A 36 -20.58 3.94 -12.01
N THR A 37 -20.43 2.63 -11.86
CA THR A 37 -19.31 1.90 -12.46
C THR A 37 -19.35 1.97 -13.99
N PHE A 38 -20.54 1.80 -14.58
CA PHE A 38 -20.74 1.91 -16.03
C PHE A 38 -20.37 3.30 -16.56
N TRP A 39 -20.76 4.35 -15.83
CA TRP A 39 -20.39 5.73 -16.16
C TRP A 39 -18.87 5.91 -16.24
N PHE A 40 -18.11 5.35 -15.30
CA PHE A 40 -16.64 5.40 -15.35
C PHE A 40 -16.05 4.68 -16.57
N ARG A 41 -16.65 3.55 -16.98
CA ARG A 41 -16.24 2.85 -18.21
C ARG A 41 -16.53 3.65 -19.46
N LEU A 42 -17.71 4.26 -19.54
CA LEU A 42 -18.09 5.11 -20.65
C LEU A 42 -17.14 6.30 -20.78
N ARG A 43 -16.82 6.96 -19.66
CA ARG A 43 -15.84 8.07 -19.66
C ARG A 43 -14.47 7.65 -20.16
N ARG A 44 -13.97 6.49 -19.69
CA ARG A 44 -12.70 5.93 -20.18
C ARG A 44 -12.73 5.69 -21.68
N TRP A 45 -13.81 5.10 -22.19
CA TRP A 45 -14.00 4.86 -23.62
C TRP A 45 -14.04 6.17 -24.44
N LEU A 46 -14.64 7.22 -23.89
CA LEU A 46 -14.65 8.57 -24.48
C LEU A 46 -13.32 9.33 -24.30
N GLY A 47 -12.29 8.73 -23.69
CA GLY A 47 -11.01 9.38 -23.42
C GLY A 47 -11.04 10.46 -22.34
N VAL A 48 -12.15 10.59 -21.60
CA VAL A 48 -12.33 11.58 -20.54
C VAL A 48 -11.72 11.04 -19.25
N ARG A 49 -10.48 11.45 -18.96
CA ARG A 49 -9.75 11.04 -17.76
C ARG A 49 -10.26 11.73 -16.51
N ILE A 50 -10.26 11.00 -15.40
CA ILE A 50 -10.44 11.56 -14.07
C ILE A 50 -9.11 12.20 -13.65
N LEU A 51 -9.16 13.45 -13.24
CA LEU A 51 -8.02 14.10 -12.60
C LEU A 51 -7.95 13.59 -11.15
N PRO A 52 -6.87 12.91 -10.75
CA PRO A 52 -6.72 12.45 -9.37
C PRO A 52 -6.61 13.65 -8.41
N SER A 53 -6.94 13.43 -7.15
CA SER A 53 -6.87 14.48 -6.10
C SER A 53 -5.44 14.75 -5.64
N HIS A 54 -4.55 13.79 -5.86
CA HIS A 54 -3.16 13.81 -5.46
C HIS A 54 -2.30 13.05 -6.47
N GLY A 55 -0.99 13.19 -6.35
CA GLY A 55 0.00 12.40 -7.06
C GLY A 55 1.04 11.87 -6.08
N ILE A 56 1.54 10.67 -6.33
CA ILE A 56 2.54 9.97 -5.50
C ILE A 56 3.82 9.90 -6.32
N GLY A 57 4.96 10.20 -5.72
CA GLY A 57 6.27 10.03 -6.33
C GLY A 57 6.58 8.56 -6.65
N GLY A 58 7.64 8.31 -7.41
CA GLY A 58 8.15 6.94 -7.61
C GLY A 58 8.72 6.35 -6.32
N ILE A 59 8.91 5.03 -6.28
CA ILE A 59 9.62 4.37 -5.18
C ILE A 59 11.04 4.95 -5.05
N GLY A 60 11.48 5.21 -3.83
CA GLY A 60 12.78 5.83 -3.54
C GLY A 60 12.78 7.35 -3.65
N SER A 61 11.62 7.98 -3.90
CA SER A 61 11.50 9.45 -3.93
C SER A 61 11.09 10.05 -2.57
N GLU A 62 10.84 9.21 -1.58
CA GLU A 62 10.54 9.63 -0.21
C GLU A 62 11.70 10.41 0.43
N THR A 63 11.37 11.24 1.41
CA THR A 63 12.37 11.91 2.24
C THR A 63 12.59 11.10 3.51
N VAL A 64 13.77 10.53 3.67
CA VAL A 64 14.19 9.84 4.90
C VAL A 64 14.47 10.86 5.99
N LEU A 65 13.89 10.66 7.17
CA LEU A 65 13.98 11.57 8.30
C LEU A 65 14.43 10.84 9.56
N ASP A 66 15.07 11.58 10.46
CA ASP A 66 15.21 11.12 11.85
C ASP A 66 13.84 11.08 12.54
N ARG A 67 13.69 10.18 13.53
CA ARG A 67 12.41 9.99 14.26
C ARG A 67 11.85 11.28 14.85
N ASN A 68 12.69 12.18 15.33
CA ASN A 68 12.29 13.46 15.94
C ASN A 68 11.83 14.51 14.92
N LEU A 69 12.12 14.30 13.62
CA LEU A 69 11.69 15.17 12.52
C LEU A 69 10.40 14.67 11.85
N MET A 70 9.90 13.50 12.25
CA MET A 70 8.67 12.93 11.70
C MET A 70 7.44 13.78 12.05
N PRO A 71 6.42 13.83 11.17
CA PRO A 71 5.18 14.54 11.44
C PRO A 71 4.56 14.12 12.79
N PRO A 72 4.29 15.06 13.73
CA PRO A 72 3.78 14.72 15.06
C PRO A 72 2.46 13.94 15.01
N ARG A 73 1.62 14.22 14.01
CA ARG A 73 0.34 13.54 13.83
C ARG A 73 0.53 12.06 13.48
N ALA A 74 1.40 11.73 12.52
CA ALA A 74 1.73 10.35 12.19
C ALA A 74 2.29 9.61 13.41
N MET A 75 3.26 10.22 14.11
CA MET A 75 3.89 9.63 15.30
C MET A 75 2.89 9.39 16.43
N SER A 76 1.98 10.34 16.68
CA SER A 76 0.90 10.17 17.66
C SER A 76 -0.05 9.04 17.28
N ARG A 77 -0.36 8.90 15.99
CA ARG A 77 -1.25 7.85 15.47
C ARG A 77 -0.62 6.47 15.50
N TRP A 78 0.70 6.34 15.47
CA TRP A 78 1.38 5.05 15.58
C TRP A 78 1.89 4.71 16.99
N ALA A 79 1.77 5.61 17.97
CA ALA A 79 2.37 5.42 19.30
C ALA A 79 2.12 4.00 19.87
N ASP A 80 0.84 3.60 19.98
CA ASP A 80 0.45 2.29 20.50
C ASP A 80 0.95 1.12 19.62
N TRP A 81 1.04 1.32 18.31
CA TRP A 81 1.51 0.29 17.37
C TRP A 81 3.02 0.12 17.43
N LEU A 82 3.77 1.21 17.59
CA LEU A 82 5.22 1.18 17.74
C LEU A 82 5.63 0.54 19.06
N GLU A 83 4.92 0.84 20.15
CA GLU A 83 5.12 0.16 21.44
C GLU A 83 4.88 -1.35 21.30
N GLN A 84 3.73 -1.75 20.74
CA GLN A 84 3.43 -3.17 20.51
C GLN A 84 4.44 -3.88 19.60
N LEU A 85 4.87 -3.24 18.51
CA LEU A 85 5.89 -3.84 17.64
C LEU A 85 7.23 -3.98 18.36
N THR A 86 7.61 -3.01 19.19
CA THR A 86 8.81 -3.10 20.02
C THR A 86 8.72 -4.28 20.99
N ASP A 87 7.58 -4.45 21.67
CA ASP A 87 7.33 -5.59 22.56
C ASP A 87 7.35 -6.94 21.83
N LEU A 88 6.93 -6.95 20.56
CA LEU A 88 7.00 -8.11 19.66
C LEU A 88 8.41 -8.33 19.08
N GLY A 89 9.39 -7.54 19.49
CA GLY A 89 10.79 -7.69 19.10
C GLY A 89 11.16 -7.03 17.77
N PHE A 90 10.37 -6.08 17.27
CA PHE A 90 10.72 -5.31 16.08
C PHE A 90 11.60 -4.11 16.41
N THR A 91 12.54 -3.82 15.52
CA THR A 91 13.40 -2.63 15.57
C THR A 91 13.16 -1.76 14.35
N SER A 92 13.02 -0.44 14.53
CA SER A 92 12.84 0.50 13.43
C SER A 92 14.10 0.61 12.57
N LEU A 93 13.94 0.59 11.25
CA LEU A 93 15.02 0.72 10.26
C LEU A 93 15.01 2.08 9.57
N ARG A 94 13.85 2.53 9.10
CA ARG A 94 13.71 3.78 8.33
C ARG A 94 12.41 4.48 8.66
N TYR A 95 12.48 5.79 8.87
CA TYR A 95 11.34 6.69 8.94
C TYR A 95 11.35 7.58 7.68
N SER A 96 10.19 7.76 7.06
CA SER A 96 10.09 8.50 5.80
C SER A 96 8.80 9.30 5.68
N VAL A 97 8.87 10.40 4.94
CA VAL A 97 7.70 11.12 4.43
C VAL A 97 7.65 10.92 2.93
N GLU A 98 6.52 10.41 2.45
CA GLU A 98 6.33 10.11 1.03
C GLU A 98 6.26 11.41 0.21
N ASN A 99 6.85 11.40 -0.98
CA ASN A 99 6.80 12.54 -1.90
C ASN A 99 5.44 12.61 -2.59
N ASN A 100 4.46 13.24 -1.94
CA ASN A 100 3.13 13.46 -2.50
C ASN A 100 2.94 14.91 -2.94
N ILE A 101 2.15 15.09 -4.00
CA ILE A 101 1.59 16.39 -4.41
C ILE A 101 0.07 16.41 -4.24
N GLY A 102 -0.47 17.60 -3.98
CA GLY A 102 -1.91 17.81 -3.84
C GLY A 102 -2.42 17.47 -2.44
N ALA A 103 -3.63 16.91 -2.37
CA ALA A 103 -4.34 16.73 -1.12
C ALA A 103 -4.05 15.34 -0.52
N LYS A 104 -2.78 14.99 -0.37
CA LYS A 104 -2.35 13.79 0.36
C LYS A 104 -1.12 14.13 1.17
N GLU A 105 -1.16 13.78 2.44
CA GLU A 105 0.04 13.69 3.26
C GLU A 105 0.18 12.24 3.70
N SER A 106 1.39 11.71 3.64
CA SER A 106 1.67 10.39 4.18
C SER A 106 3.07 10.29 4.73
N ALA A 107 3.21 9.42 5.70
CA ALA A 107 4.46 9.11 6.36
C ALA A 107 4.50 7.61 6.58
N SER A 108 5.69 7.04 6.54
CA SER A 108 5.90 5.61 6.65
C SER A 108 7.05 5.25 7.61
N ILE A 109 6.98 4.03 8.14
CA ILE A 109 8.04 3.41 8.95
C ILE A 109 8.25 1.98 8.49
N VAL A 110 9.51 1.61 8.29
CA VAL A 110 9.93 0.22 8.08
C VAL A 110 10.61 -0.29 9.35
N LEU A 111 10.21 -1.46 9.83
CA LEU A 111 10.78 -2.14 10.98
C LEU A 111 11.14 -3.59 10.60
N ILE A 112 12.06 -4.20 11.33
CA ILE A 112 12.46 -5.60 11.16
C ILE A 112 12.33 -6.38 12.46
N SER A 113 11.88 -7.63 12.39
CA SER A 113 11.82 -8.55 13.54
C SER A 113 13.20 -8.90 14.07
N SER A 114 13.27 -9.35 15.33
CA SER A 114 14.52 -9.74 16.00
C SER A 114 15.23 -10.94 15.34
N ASP A 115 14.46 -11.85 14.74
CA ASP A 115 14.98 -12.97 13.94
C ASP A 115 15.34 -12.56 12.50
N SER A 116 15.13 -11.29 12.15
CA SER A 116 15.43 -10.70 10.85
C SER A 116 14.73 -11.36 9.65
N THR A 117 13.59 -12.01 9.86
CA THR A 117 12.83 -12.68 8.81
C THR A 117 11.58 -11.92 8.34
N ILE A 118 11.07 -11.00 9.17
CA ILE A 118 9.83 -10.28 8.92
C ILE A 118 10.11 -8.78 8.90
N LEU A 119 9.68 -8.12 7.82
CA LEU A 119 9.62 -6.67 7.71
C LEU A 119 8.19 -6.20 8.03
N ALA A 120 8.07 -5.33 9.03
CA ALA A 120 6.83 -4.61 9.29
C ALA A 120 6.87 -3.25 8.61
N TYR A 121 5.81 -2.92 7.89
CA TYR A 121 5.61 -1.60 7.29
C TYR A 121 4.39 -0.95 7.92
N LEU A 122 4.56 0.27 8.42
CA LEU A 122 3.47 1.12 8.88
C LEU A 122 3.35 2.31 7.94
N ASP A 123 2.14 2.56 7.46
CA ASP A 123 1.81 3.77 6.72
C ASP A 123 0.71 4.55 7.46
N TRP A 124 0.83 5.86 7.43
CA TRP A 124 -0.18 6.80 7.87
C TRP A 124 -0.39 7.77 6.73
N PHE A 125 -1.65 8.02 6.39
CA PHE A 125 -1.96 9.03 5.42
C PHE A 125 -3.27 9.73 5.72
N GLN A 126 -3.38 10.96 5.21
CA GLN A 126 -4.61 11.72 5.19
C GLN A 126 -4.93 12.20 3.77
N ILE A 127 -6.18 12.07 3.38
CA ILE A 127 -6.70 12.41 2.04
C ILE A 127 -8.14 12.96 2.13
N PRO A 128 -8.61 13.79 1.17
CA PRO A 128 -10.01 14.13 1.06
C PRO A 128 -10.87 12.90 0.78
N GLY A 129 -11.91 12.74 1.59
CA GLY A 129 -12.97 11.76 1.44
C GLY A 129 -14.35 12.42 1.31
N ALA A 130 -15.39 11.59 1.26
CA ALA A 130 -16.76 12.06 1.01
C ALA A 130 -17.31 12.96 2.13
N GLY A 131 -16.79 12.85 3.35
CA GLY A 131 -17.22 13.60 4.54
C GLY A 131 -16.20 14.58 5.12
N GLY A 132 -15.10 14.87 4.41
CA GLY A 132 -14.01 15.71 4.91
C GLY A 132 -12.64 15.06 4.73
N VAL A 133 -11.70 15.31 5.65
CA VAL A 133 -10.39 14.65 5.63
C VAL A 133 -10.50 13.26 6.25
N GLU A 134 -10.22 12.24 5.46
CA GLU A 134 -10.08 10.87 5.92
C GLU A 134 -8.63 10.62 6.32
N GLU A 135 -8.45 10.13 7.55
CA GLU A 135 -7.16 9.74 8.10
C GLU A 135 -7.14 8.21 8.23
N ARG A 136 -6.10 7.57 7.69
CA ARG A 136 -5.98 6.11 7.66
C ARG A 136 -4.61 5.66 8.15
N ARG A 137 -4.58 4.42 8.63
CA ARG A 137 -3.35 3.71 8.98
C ARG A 137 -3.37 2.35 8.33
N VAL A 138 -2.23 1.92 7.82
CA VAL A 138 -2.04 0.59 7.25
C VAL A 138 -0.85 -0.04 7.95
N ALA A 139 -0.95 -1.35 8.18
CA ALA A 139 0.17 -2.15 8.65
C ALA A 139 0.34 -3.37 7.75
N GLU A 140 1.58 -3.71 7.44
CA GLU A 140 1.90 -4.92 6.67
C GLU A 140 3.03 -5.69 7.34
N PHE A 141 2.94 -7.01 7.33
CA PHE A 141 4.04 -7.91 7.64
C PHE A 141 4.46 -8.61 6.35
N ASN A 142 5.73 -8.54 6.02
CA ASN A 142 6.30 -9.03 4.76
C ASN A 142 7.48 -9.96 5.06
N SER A 143 7.51 -11.14 4.45
CA SER A 143 8.63 -12.06 4.51
C SER A 143 9.05 -12.46 3.10
N LEU A 144 10.34 -12.32 2.80
CA LEU A 144 10.95 -12.83 1.57
C LEU A 144 11.30 -14.32 1.75
N LEU A 145 11.26 -15.09 0.67
CA LEU A 145 11.53 -16.53 0.72
C LEU A 145 12.91 -16.86 0.16
N GLU A 146 13.64 -17.78 0.79
CA GLU A 146 14.96 -18.24 0.31
C GLU A 146 14.86 -18.97 -1.04
N SER A 147 13.79 -19.73 -1.22
CA SER A 147 13.53 -20.51 -2.42
C SER A 147 12.13 -20.23 -2.96
N LYS A 148 12.05 -20.00 -4.28
CA LYS A 148 10.78 -19.92 -5.00
C LYS A 148 9.98 -21.21 -4.84
N ARG A 149 8.73 -21.13 -4.38
CA ARG A 149 7.83 -22.29 -4.25
C ARG A 149 6.54 -22.08 -5.03
N TYR A 150 6.05 -23.13 -5.65
CA TYR A 150 4.72 -23.12 -6.27
C TYR A 150 3.68 -23.49 -5.21
N PRO A 151 2.63 -22.67 -5.00
CA PRO A 151 1.40 -23.13 -4.38
C PRO A 151 0.87 -24.35 -5.12
N SER A 152 0.19 -25.26 -4.43
CA SER A 152 -0.35 -26.49 -5.04
C SER A 152 -1.19 -26.23 -6.30
N ASP A 153 -1.82 -25.06 -6.37
CA ASP A 153 -2.83 -24.72 -7.38
C ASP A 153 -2.35 -23.61 -8.34
N SER A 154 -1.07 -23.22 -8.30
CA SER A 154 -0.55 -22.08 -9.09
C SER A 154 0.62 -22.46 -10.00
N THR A 155 0.63 -21.88 -11.19
CA THR A 155 1.75 -21.93 -12.16
C THR A 155 2.79 -20.84 -11.92
N VAL A 156 2.56 -19.96 -10.94
CA VAL A 156 3.46 -18.85 -10.58
C VAL A 156 4.11 -19.15 -9.24
N ALA A 157 5.43 -19.00 -9.17
CA ALA A 157 6.16 -19.22 -7.93
C ALA A 157 6.02 -18.03 -6.96
N VAL A 158 5.75 -18.34 -5.70
CA VAL A 158 5.73 -17.40 -4.59
C VAL A 158 7.15 -17.06 -4.20
N THR A 159 7.43 -15.76 -4.13
CA THR A 159 8.71 -15.18 -3.66
C THR A 159 8.56 -14.47 -2.32
N GLU A 160 7.33 -14.15 -1.93
CA GLU A 160 7.00 -13.32 -0.79
C GLU A 160 5.71 -13.78 -0.11
N VAL A 161 5.65 -13.55 1.19
CA VAL A 161 4.47 -13.73 2.02
C VAL A 161 4.13 -12.34 2.57
N MET A 162 2.93 -11.84 2.28
CA MET A 162 2.42 -10.59 2.84
C MET A 162 1.13 -10.79 3.65
N THR A 163 1.09 -10.20 4.84
CA THR A 163 -0.13 -10.02 5.63
C THR A 163 -0.38 -8.54 5.85
N ALA A 164 -1.43 -7.99 5.24
CA ALA A 164 -1.77 -6.58 5.33
C ALA A 164 -3.01 -6.37 6.22
N MET A 165 -3.02 -5.29 6.98
CA MET A 165 -4.16 -4.81 7.76
C MET A 165 -4.70 -3.54 7.12
N ALA A 166 -5.99 -3.54 6.81
CA ALA A 166 -6.66 -2.40 6.20
C ALA A 166 -8.03 -2.16 6.85
N HIS A 167 -8.58 -0.97 6.66
CA HIS A 167 -9.93 -0.67 7.10
C HIS A 167 -10.93 -1.60 6.38
N LYS A 168 -11.97 -2.05 7.09
CA LYS A 168 -12.94 -3.04 6.59
C LYS A 168 -13.51 -2.70 5.19
N ASN A 169 -13.77 -1.42 4.94
CA ASN A 169 -14.34 -0.97 3.67
C ASN A 169 -13.36 -1.12 2.48
N ASP A 170 -12.06 -1.11 2.74
CA ASP A 170 -11.03 -1.22 1.71
C ASP A 170 -10.77 -2.69 1.31
N LEU A 171 -11.14 -3.64 2.18
CA LEU A 171 -11.02 -5.08 1.92
C LEU A 171 -11.81 -5.52 0.68
N ALA A 172 -12.86 -4.78 0.29
CA ALA A 172 -13.61 -5.05 -0.93
C ALA A 172 -12.75 -4.88 -2.21
N LEU A 173 -11.65 -4.12 -2.14
CA LEU A 173 -10.73 -3.89 -3.25
C LEU A 173 -9.47 -4.79 -3.19
N GLN A 174 -9.33 -5.62 -2.17
CA GLN A 174 -8.12 -6.41 -1.92
C GLN A 174 -7.66 -7.23 -3.15
N ASP A 175 -8.60 -7.76 -3.92
CA ASP A 175 -8.31 -8.62 -5.07
C ASP A 175 -7.66 -7.83 -6.23
N ALA A 176 -7.88 -6.52 -6.32
CA ALA A 176 -7.18 -5.68 -7.29
C ALA A 176 -5.68 -5.61 -6.99
N PHE A 177 -5.29 -5.68 -5.71
CA PHE A 177 -3.91 -5.51 -5.25
C PHE A 177 -3.17 -6.84 -5.04
N LYS A 178 -3.82 -7.98 -5.24
CA LYS A 178 -3.17 -9.30 -5.17
C LYS A 178 -2.12 -9.44 -6.27
N CYS A 179 -0.90 -9.79 -5.88
CA CYS A 179 0.20 -10.07 -6.79
C CYS A 179 0.42 -11.58 -6.87
N ASP A 180 0.55 -12.14 -8.08
CA ASP A 180 0.56 -13.61 -8.26
C ASP A 180 1.78 -14.30 -7.63
N HIS A 181 2.88 -13.57 -7.43
CA HIS A 181 4.10 -14.04 -6.80
C HIS A 181 4.18 -13.75 -5.29
N ILE A 182 3.13 -13.13 -4.73
CA ILE A 182 3.04 -12.80 -3.31
C ILE A 182 1.85 -13.56 -2.75
N ASP A 183 2.11 -14.56 -1.92
CA ASP A 183 1.03 -15.12 -1.13
C ASP A 183 0.53 -13.99 -0.21
N THR A 184 -0.74 -13.58 -0.35
CA THR A 184 -1.26 -12.37 0.31
C THR A 184 -2.51 -12.66 1.12
N VAL A 185 -2.57 -12.15 2.35
CA VAL A 185 -3.79 -12.12 3.15
C VAL A 185 -4.06 -10.70 3.66
N PHE A 186 -5.33 -10.29 3.62
CA PHE A 186 -5.77 -9.00 4.14
C PHE A 186 -6.71 -9.21 5.32
N LEU A 187 -6.49 -8.43 6.38
CA LEU A 187 -7.24 -8.51 7.63
C LEU A 187 -7.83 -7.13 7.96
N ASP A 188 -9.00 -7.14 8.60
CA ASP A 188 -9.56 -5.92 9.21
C ASP A 188 -8.60 -5.40 10.29
N GLU A 189 -8.28 -4.11 10.24
CA GLU A 189 -7.42 -3.43 11.22
C GLU A 189 -7.87 -3.65 12.68
N LYS A 190 -9.17 -3.87 12.93
CA LYS A 190 -9.73 -4.14 14.26
C LYS A 190 -9.20 -5.42 14.91
N GLN A 191 -8.59 -6.32 14.13
CA GLN A 191 -7.98 -7.53 14.67
C GLN A 191 -6.69 -7.23 15.46
N GLY A 192 -6.02 -6.11 15.19
CA GLY A 192 -4.79 -5.71 15.85
C GLY A 192 -3.52 -6.42 15.37
N LEU A 193 -2.37 -5.80 15.63
CA LEU A 193 -1.05 -6.26 15.19
C LEU A 193 -0.68 -7.68 15.66
N PRO A 194 -0.94 -8.09 16.93
CA PRO A 194 -0.56 -9.42 17.39
C PRO A 194 -1.25 -10.54 16.62
N LYS A 195 -2.55 -10.37 16.28
CA LYS A 195 -3.29 -11.36 15.50
C LYS A 195 -2.81 -11.40 14.05
N ALA A 196 -2.51 -10.25 13.46
CA ALA A 196 -1.97 -10.19 12.10
C ALA A 196 -0.58 -10.83 12.01
N LEU A 197 0.31 -10.60 12.98
CA LEU A 197 1.60 -11.27 13.06
C LEU A 197 1.45 -12.78 13.24
N GLN A 198 0.57 -13.22 14.14
CA GLN A 198 0.29 -14.65 14.33
C GLN A 198 -0.23 -15.30 13.05
N ALA A 199 -1.13 -14.63 12.32
CA ALA A 199 -1.63 -15.13 11.05
C ALA A 199 -0.52 -15.23 10.00
N HIS A 200 0.37 -14.23 9.94
CA HIS A 200 1.54 -14.24 9.07
C HIS A 200 2.47 -15.43 9.35
N GLN A 201 2.88 -15.61 10.60
CA GLN A 201 3.77 -16.69 11.03
C GLN A 201 3.13 -18.07 10.80
N ARG A 202 1.85 -18.22 11.15
CA ARG A 202 1.11 -19.47 10.92
C ARG A 202 1.11 -19.85 9.44
N ARG A 203 0.95 -18.89 8.55
CA ARG A 203 0.92 -19.15 7.11
C ARG A 203 2.28 -19.58 6.56
N ILE A 204 3.36 -18.96 7.03
CA ILE A 204 4.74 -19.40 6.72
C ILE A 204 4.94 -20.86 7.15
N GLN A 205 4.53 -21.19 8.38
CA GLN A 205 4.67 -22.53 8.94
C GLN A 205 3.82 -23.57 8.19
N GLN A 206 2.53 -23.30 7.97
CA GLN A 206 1.59 -24.22 7.33
C GLN A 206 1.97 -24.57 5.89
N ASN A 207 2.54 -23.61 5.15
CA ASN A 207 2.96 -23.81 3.77
C ASN A 207 4.44 -24.21 3.65
N HIS A 208 5.13 -24.40 4.78
CA HIS A 208 6.56 -24.73 4.83
C HIS A 208 7.43 -23.78 3.99
N TYR A 209 7.10 -22.49 4.03
CA TYR A 209 7.89 -21.46 3.38
C TYR A 209 9.16 -21.21 4.19
N PRO A 210 10.37 -21.30 3.60
CA PRO A 210 11.60 -20.94 4.28
C PRO A 210 11.82 -19.41 4.17
N PRO A 211 11.56 -18.61 5.23
CA PRO A 211 11.77 -17.18 5.16
C PRO A 211 13.28 -16.89 5.14
N ARG A 212 13.67 -15.91 4.33
CA ARG A 212 15.04 -15.42 4.26
C ARG A 212 15.33 -14.54 5.47
N CYS A 213 16.46 -14.79 6.13
CA CYS A 213 17.01 -13.92 7.16
C CYS A 213 17.81 -12.79 6.49
N LEU A 214 17.54 -11.53 6.84
CA LEU A 214 18.09 -10.34 6.19
C LEU A 214 18.98 -9.56 7.16
N GLY A 215 20.16 -9.12 6.72
CA GLY A 215 20.88 -8.06 7.46
C GLY A 215 20.09 -6.75 7.47
N GLN A 216 20.37 -5.81 8.38
CA GLN A 216 19.64 -4.53 8.43
C GLN A 216 19.74 -3.72 7.12
N ASP A 217 20.95 -3.60 6.55
CA ASP A 217 21.16 -2.88 5.29
C ASP A 217 20.49 -3.62 4.11
N GLU A 218 20.59 -4.94 4.10
CA GLU A 218 19.96 -5.80 3.12
C GLU A 218 18.43 -5.73 3.18
N ALA A 219 17.87 -5.58 4.38
CA ALA A 219 16.43 -5.51 4.59
C ALA A 219 15.81 -4.27 3.96
N LEU A 220 16.47 -3.11 4.05
CA LEU A 220 15.99 -1.89 3.39
C LEU A 220 16.07 -2.00 1.87
N GLN A 221 17.18 -2.51 1.34
CA GLN A 221 17.30 -2.74 -0.10
C GLN A 221 16.23 -3.72 -0.60
N ALA A 222 16.05 -4.84 0.10
CA ALA A 222 15.09 -5.86 -0.28
C ALA A 222 13.63 -5.35 -0.18
N TYR A 223 13.35 -4.48 0.79
CA TYR A 223 12.08 -3.77 0.90
C TYR A 223 11.84 -2.83 -0.30
N ASP A 224 12.84 -2.04 -0.70
CA ASP A 224 12.73 -1.12 -1.83
C ASP A 224 12.53 -1.89 -3.15
N GLU A 225 13.27 -2.98 -3.36
CA GLU A 225 13.09 -3.87 -4.51
C GLU A 225 11.69 -4.50 -4.56
N MET A 226 11.19 -4.96 -3.41
CA MET A 226 9.83 -5.48 -3.27
C MET A 226 8.79 -4.45 -3.65
N ASN A 227 8.89 -3.24 -3.12
CA ASN A 227 7.97 -2.15 -3.43
C ASN A 227 8.05 -1.71 -4.88
N GLN A 228 9.25 -1.66 -5.46
CA GLN A 228 9.44 -1.37 -6.88
C GLN A 228 8.70 -2.39 -7.75
N ARG A 229 8.83 -3.69 -7.47
CA ARG A 229 8.10 -4.75 -8.21
C ARG A 229 6.58 -4.58 -8.09
N ARG A 230 6.08 -4.28 -6.88
CA ARG A 230 4.64 -4.04 -6.66
C ARG A 230 4.16 -2.80 -7.42
N PHE A 231 4.95 -1.73 -7.39
CA PHE A 231 4.67 -0.48 -8.09
C PHE A 231 4.63 -0.68 -9.61
N ASP A 232 5.61 -1.37 -10.17
CA ASP A 232 5.67 -1.69 -11.60
C ASP A 232 4.46 -2.52 -12.04
N LEU A 233 4.05 -3.51 -11.23
CA LEU A 233 2.83 -4.28 -11.49
C LEU A 233 1.57 -3.39 -11.49
N MET A 234 1.48 -2.40 -10.61
CA MET A 234 0.35 -1.47 -10.60
C MET A 234 0.33 -0.57 -11.84
N LEU A 235 1.50 -0.21 -12.38
CA LEU A 235 1.62 0.48 -13.68
C LEU A 235 1.21 -0.43 -14.85
N GLU A 236 1.70 -1.68 -14.87
CA GLU A 236 1.37 -2.66 -15.90
C GLU A 236 -0.13 -2.97 -15.96
N ARG A 237 -0.78 -3.09 -14.80
CA ARG A 237 -2.24 -3.25 -14.67
C ARG A 237 -3.01 -1.96 -15.00
N GLY A 238 -2.32 -0.83 -15.12
CA GLY A 238 -2.91 0.48 -15.38
C GLY A 238 -3.64 1.09 -14.18
N TYR A 239 -3.45 0.55 -12.97
CA TYR A 239 -4.02 1.11 -11.74
C TYR A 239 -3.27 2.38 -11.29
N LEU A 240 -2.00 2.48 -11.65
CA LEU A 240 -1.24 3.72 -11.59
C LEU A 240 -0.93 4.20 -13.01
N ARG A 241 -0.80 5.50 -13.16
CA ARG A 241 -0.31 6.12 -14.39
C ARG A 241 0.54 7.34 -14.09
N GLU A 242 1.48 7.63 -14.97
CA GLU A 242 2.22 8.89 -14.90
C GLU A 242 1.27 10.07 -15.14
N LEU A 243 1.46 11.11 -14.33
CA LEU A 243 0.73 12.37 -14.44
C LEU A 243 1.40 13.27 -15.47
N THR A 244 0.59 13.91 -16.30
CA THR A 244 1.11 14.91 -17.23
C THR A 244 1.52 16.18 -16.47
N PRO A 245 2.44 17.01 -17.01
CA PRO A 245 2.84 18.26 -16.36
C PRO A 245 1.64 19.19 -16.03
N ARG A 246 0.63 19.23 -16.92
CA ARG A 246 -0.60 20.01 -16.68
C ARG A 246 -1.44 19.47 -15.51
N GLU A 247 -1.43 18.16 -15.29
CA GLU A 247 -2.11 17.55 -14.15
C GLU A 247 -1.36 17.83 -12.86
N ILE A 248 -0.03 17.70 -12.87
CA ILE A 248 0.85 18.07 -11.75
C ILE A 248 0.57 19.52 -11.33
N ASP A 249 0.63 20.47 -12.27
CA ASP A 249 0.39 21.88 -11.99
C ASP A 249 -0.99 22.16 -11.37
N ARG A 250 -2.01 21.39 -11.75
CA ARG A 250 -3.38 21.52 -11.23
C ARG A 250 -3.53 20.88 -9.86
N ILE A 251 -2.90 19.73 -9.63
CA ILE A 251 -2.99 18.95 -8.40
C ILE A 251 -2.19 19.63 -7.29
N SER A 252 -0.98 20.11 -7.58
CA SER A 252 -0.12 20.77 -6.59
C SER A 252 -0.74 22.03 -5.96
N ARG A 253 -1.78 22.61 -6.58
CA ARG A 253 -2.55 23.75 -6.04
C ARG A 253 -3.64 23.33 -5.05
N LYS A 254 -4.03 22.06 -5.02
CA LYS A 254 -5.09 21.52 -4.16
C LYS A 254 -4.49 20.92 -2.89
N LYS A 255 -4.05 21.77 -1.97
CA LYS A 255 -3.56 21.28 -0.66
C LYS A 255 -4.75 20.87 0.22
N LEU A 256 -4.50 19.97 1.17
CA LEU A 256 -5.42 19.72 2.29
C LEU A 256 -5.68 21.06 3.01
N GLN A 257 -6.94 21.46 3.10
CA GLN A 257 -7.38 22.66 3.81
C GLN A 257 -7.85 22.30 5.21
#